data_AF-A0A091WDT1-F1
#
_entry.id   AF-A0A091WDT1-F1
#
_cell.length_a   1.000
_cell.length_b   1.000
_cell.length_c   1.000
_cell.angle_alpha   90.00
_cell.angle_beta   90.00
_cell.angle_gamma   90.00
#
_symmetry.space_group_name_H-M   'P 1'
#
loop_
_entity.id
_entity.type
_entity.pdbx_description
1 polymer ?
#
loop_
_entity_poly.entity_id
_entity_poly.type
_entity_poly.pdbx_seq_one_letter_code
_entity_poly.pdbx_strand_id
1 'polypeptide(L)'
;LYVKCNGRLVNDEDILQNGAVYSLEPRLCGGKGGFGSMLRALGAQIEKTTNREACRDLSGRRLRDVNHERAMAEWVKQQAEREAEKQQRRLERLQRKLAEPKHFFVNPEYQQQCHEMAERLEDSVLKGLQATSSKMVSPESGNSRKRPGESGKNGTKSRKRKCFWLGLEGLDDRDSSDCEDDSEDNSPHASGGSCP
;
A
#
# COMPACT_ATOMS: atom_id res chain seq x y z
N LEU A 1 62.48 24.30 31.67
CA LEU A 1 62.29 23.12 32.55
C LEU A 1 61.52 23.58 33.78
N TYR A 2 60.66 22.76 34.36
CA TYR A 2 60.14 22.96 35.71
C TYR A 2 60.37 21.67 36.51
N VAL A 3 60.72 21.81 37.78
CA VAL A 3 60.93 20.67 38.68
C VAL A 3 59.72 20.56 39.60
N LYS A 4 59.20 19.36 39.78
CA LYS A 4 58.10 19.07 40.71
C LYS A 4 58.50 17.99 41.71
N CYS A 5 58.10 18.16 42.97
CA CYS A 5 58.21 17.15 44.02
C CYS A 5 56.83 17.00 44.67
N ASN A 6 56.31 15.77 44.77
CA ASN A 6 54.99 15.48 45.35
C ASN A 6 53.85 16.35 44.77
N GLY A 7 53.90 16.63 43.46
CA GLY A 7 52.89 17.43 42.76
C GLY A 7 53.00 18.96 42.95
N ARG A 8 53.97 19.45 43.74
CA ARG A 8 54.23 20.88 43.92
C ARG A 8 55.45 21.31 43.12
N LEU A 9 55.43 22.56 42.65
CA LEU A 9 56.54 23.16 41.93
C LEU A 9 57.65 23.51 42.93
N VAL A 10 58.87 23.07 42.63
CA VAL A 10 60.05 23.29 43.47
C VAL A 10 60.81 24.48 42.91
N ASN A 11 61.18 25.41 43.79
CA ASN A 11 62.00 26.58 43.44
C ASN A 11 63.48 26.26 43.56
N ASP A 12 64.32 27.09 42.93
CA ASP A 12 65.77 26.90 42.91
C ASP A 12 66.41 27.01 44.31
N GLU A 13 65.72 27.64 45.27
CA GLU A 13 66.18 27.85 46.65
C GLU A 13 65.72 26.74 47.62
N ASP A 14 64.92 25.77 47.16
CA ASP A 14 64.38 24.72 48.03
C ASP A 14 65.43 23.62 48.29
N ILE A 15 65.61 23.23 49.56
CA ILE A 15 66.56 22.18 49.96
C ILE A 15 66.08 20.81 49.47
N LEU A 16 66.96 20.09 48.77
CA LEU A 16 66.67 18.74 48.29
C LEU A 16 66.50 17.75 49.45
N GLN A 17 65.40 16.99 49.43
CA GLN A 17 65.11 15.96 50.41
C GLN A 17 65.66 14.62 49.95
N ASN A 18 66.47 13.99 50.79
CA ASN A 18 67.05 12.69 50.49
C ASN A 18 65.95 11.61 50.44
N GLY A 19 65.87 10.87 49.34
CA GLY A 19 64.84 9.85 49.09
C GLY A 19 63.53 10.37 48.46
N ALA A 20 63.41 11.67 48.17
CA ALA A 20 62.25 12.21 47.46
C ALA A 20 62.38 12.05 45.94
N VAL A 21 61.23 11.89 45.25
CA VAL A 21 61.16 11.75 43.79
C VAL A 21 60.87 13.11 43.15
N TYR A 22 61.78 13.55 42.29
CA TYR A 22 61.66 14.80 41.54
C TYR A 22 61.32 14.52 40.08
N SER A 23 60.22 15.10 39.59
CA SER A 23 59.79 15.04 38.20
C SER A 23 60.26 16.28 37.45
N LEU A 24 60.94 16.06 36.33
CA LEU A 24 61.42 17.11 35.44
C LEU A 24 60.48 17.25 34.24
N GLU A 25 59.80 18.39 34.15
CA GLU A 25 58.91 18.70 33.02
C GLU A 25 59.63 19.66 32.06
N PRO A 26 60.16 19.17 30.92
CA PRO A 26 60.75 20.03 29.92
C PRO A 26 59.70 21.00 29.38
N ARG A 27 60.08 22.28 29.23
CA ARG A 27 59.21 23.25 28.57
C ARG A 27 59.30 22.95 27.08
N LEU A 28 58.18 22.56 26.48
CA LEU A 28 58.09 22.46 25.03
C LEU A 28 58.30 23.86 24.44
N CYS A 29 59.25 23.99 23.51
CA CYS A 29 59.39 25.20 22.69
C CYS A 29 58.02 25.46 22.05
N GLY A 30 57.50 26.67 22.29
CA GLY A 30 56.09 26.99 22.04
C GLY A 30 55.62 26.62 20.63
N GLY A 31 54.38 26.13 20.57
CA GLY A 31 53.69 25.82 19.33
C GLY A 31 52.26 25.34 19.57
N LYS A 32 51.53 25.94 20.53
CA LYS A 32 50.10 25.63 20.79
C LYS A 32 49.17 26.14 19.67
N GLY A 33 49.67 26.15 18.43
CA GLY A 33 49.05 26.78 17.27
C GLY A 33 48.36 25.81 16.31
N GLY A 34 48.54 24.48 16.48
CA GLY A 34 48.00 23.49 15.54
C GLY A 34 46.48 23.54 15.39
N PHE A 35 45.76 23.68 16.51
CA PHE A 35 44.30 23.82 16.48
C PHE A 35 43.86 25.12 15.81
N GLY A 36 44.52 26.24 16.12
CA GLY A 36 44.20 27.54 15.51
C GLY A 36 44.55 27.61 14.02
N SER A 37 45.64 26.99 13.58
CA SER A 37 45.98 26.88 12.15
C SER A 37 45.01 25.97 11.41
N MET A 38 44.59 24.87 12.03
CA MET A 38 43.57 23.97 11.48
C MET A 38 42.23 24.70 11.30
N LEU A 39 41.80 25.46 12.31
CA LEU A 39 40.59 26.28 12.20
C LEU A 39 40.68 27.35 11.11
N ARG A 40 41.85 27.98 10.89
CA ARG A 40 42.03 28.94 9.80
C ARG A 40 41.98 28.28 8.43
N ALA A 41 42.56 27.09 8.28
CA ALA A 41 42.52 26.34 7.02
C ALA A 41 41.10 25.87 6.67
N LEU A 42 40.38 25.33 7.66
CA LEU A 42 39.00 24.85 7.47
C LEU A 42 38.00 26.00 7.34
N GLY A 43 38.19 27.09 8.09
CA GLY A 43 37.30 28.25 8.05
C GLY A 43 37.23 28.95 6.69
N ALA A 44 38.28 28.83 5.87
CA ALA A 44 38.28 29.34 4.49
C ALA A 44 37.46 28.48 3.52
N GLN A 45 37.23 27.21 3.85
CA GLN A 45 36.49 26.25 3.03
C GLN A 45 35.01 26.11 3.44
N ILE A 46 34.66 26.54 4.66
CA ILE A 46 33.31 26.45 5.19
C ILE A 46 32.51 27.68 4.75
N GLU A 47 31.60 27.49 3.81
CA GLU A 47 30.58 28.48 3.48
C GLU A 47 29.57 28.62 4.63
N LYS A 48 28.95 29.80 4.77
CA LYS A 48 27.93 30.04 5.80
C LYS A 48 26.80 29.03 5.62
N THR A 49 26.62 28.15 6.60
CA THR A 49 25.51 27.20 6.60
C THR A 49 24.19 27.97 6.70
N THR A 50 23.19 27.57 5.91
CA THR A 50 21.84 28.16 5.94
C THR A 50 20.95 27.56 7.04
N ASN A 51 21.44 26.53 7.73
CA ASN A 51 20.73 25.89 8.83
C ASN A 51 20.72 26.81 10.07
N ARG A 52 19.53 27.35 10.36
CA ARG A 52 19.27 28.22 11.53
C ARG A 52 18.80 27.45 12.76
N GLU A 53 18.69 26.12 12.72
CA GLU A 53 18.09 25.32 13.79
C GLU A 53 18.93 25.32 15.07
N ALA A 54 20.24 25.55 14.94
CA ALA A 54 21.16 25.67 16.07
C ALA A 54 21.01 27.01 16.81
N CYS A 55 20.37 28.01 16.21
CA CYS A 55 20.14 29.29 16.83
C CYS A 55 19.12 29.17 17.97
N ARG A 56 19.27 30.06 18.96
CA ARG A 56 18.33 30.19 20.07
C ARG A 56 17.39 31.36 19.81
N ASP A 57 16.17 31.26 20.31
CA ASP A 57 15.22 32.37 20.36
C ASP A 57 15.53 33.32 21.54
N LEU A 58 14.75 34.41 21.67
CA LEU A 58 14.88 35.36 22.78
C LEU A 58 14.48 34.76 24.13
N SER A 59 13.78 33.62 24.14
CA SER A 59 13.45 32.87 25.35
C SER A 59 14.59 31.95 25.81
N GLY A 60 15.64 31.80 24.99
CA GLY A 60 16.77 30.93 25.28
C GLY A 60 16.56 29.47 24.88
N ARG A 61 15.52 29.16 24.10
CA ARG A 61 15.21 27.85 23.54
C ARG A 61 15.76 27.70 22.11
N ARG A 62 16.17 26.49 21.69
CA ARG A 62 16.68 26.27 20.32
C ARG A 62 15.54 26.19 19.31
N LEU A 63 15.76 26.73 18.10
CA LEU A 63 14.77 26.67 17.01
C LEU A 63 14.46 25.23 16.59
N ARG A 64 15.42 24.32 16.69
CA ARG A 64 15.20 22.87 16.48
C ARG A 64 14.03 22.34 17.30
N ASP A 65 14.03 22.63 18.60
CA ASP A 65 13.04 22.06 19.53
C ASP A 65 11.64 22.61 19.23
N VAL A 66 11.56 23.89 18.89
CA VAL A 66 10.31 24.56 18.51
C VAL A 66 9.75 23.96 17.21
N ASN A 67 10.60 23.71 16.21
CA ASN A 67 10.17 23.10 14.96
C ASN A 67 9.69 21.66 15.17
N HIS A 68 10.40 20.88 15.99
CA HIS A 68 9.98 19.52 16.32
C HIS A 68 8.63 19.48 17.03
N GLU A 69 8.39 20.38 18.01
CA GLU A 69 7.08 20.45 18.66
C GLU A 69 5.96 20.84 17.71
N ARG A 70 6.20 21.78 16.79
CA ARG A 70 5.22 22.14 15.76
C ARG A 70 4.91 20.96 14.86
N ALA A 71 5.94 20.27 14.38
CA ALA A 71 5.78 19.09 13.55
C ALA A 71 4.99 17.98 14.28
N MET A 72 5.30 17.73 15.56
CA MET A 72 4.56 16.77 16.37
C MET A 72 3.09 17.20 16.56
N ALA A 73 2.84 18.48 16.83
CA ALA A 73 1.49 19.01 16.98
C ALA A 73 0.68 18.92 15.67
N GLU A 74 1.30 19.22 14.54
CA GLU A 74 0.68 19.08 13.21
C GLU A 74 0.39 17.62 12.88
N TRP A 75 1.32 16.71 13.19
CA TRP A 75 1.13 15.28 12.98
C TRP A 75 -0.04 14.73 13.80
N VAL A 76 -0.17 15.15 15.07
CA VAL A 76 -1.29 14.79 15.94
C VAL A 76 -2.61 15.40 15.43
N LYS A 77 -2.60 16.65 14.93
CA LYS A 77 -3.80 17.26 14.32
C LYS A 77 -4.26 16.50 13.08
N GLN A 78 -3.32 16.11 12.22
CA GLN A 78 -3.59 15.33 11.01
C GLN A 78 -4.00 13.88 11.32
N GLN A 79 -3.80 13.38 12.54
CA GLN A 79 -4.24 12.04 12.93
C GLN A 79 -5.76 11.91 12.82
N ALA A 80 -6.52 12.90 13.30
CA ALA A 80 -7.97 12.89 13.23
C ALA A 80 -8.48 12.95 11.78
N GLU A 81 -7.80 13.72 10.92
CA GLU A 81 -8.12 13.80 9.49
C GLU A 81 -7.83 12.48 8.77
N ARG A 82 -6.67 11.87 9.03
CA ARG A 82 -6.31 10.54 8.49
C ARG A 82 -7.28 9.46 8.93
N GLU A 83 -7.72 9.47 10.18
CA GLU A 83 -8.72 8.53 10.67
C GLU A 83 -10.08 8.77 9.99
N ALA A 84 -10.50 10.02 9.85
CA ALA A 84 -11.74 10.36 9.15
C ALA A 84 -11.71 9.93 7.68
N GLU A 85 -10.60 10.16 6.97
CA GLU A 85 -10.41 9.73 5.58
C GLU A 85 -10.44 8.19 5.46
N LYS A 86 -9.76 7.48 6.37
CA LYS A 86 -9.83 6.00 6.43
C LYS A 86 -11.27 5.51 6.65
N GLN A 87 -12.04 6.17 7.52
CA GLN A 87 -13.46 5.82 7.72
C GLN A 87 -14.29 6.12 6.48
N GLN A 88 -14.11 7.28 5.83
CA GLN A 88 -14.82 7.62 4.60
C GLN A 88 -14.53 6.63 3.47
N ARG A 89 -13.25 6.29 3.25
CA ARG A 89 -12.84 5.28 2.25
C ARG A 89 -13.41 3.91 2.57
N ARG A 90 -13.51 3.54 3.85
CA ARG A 90 -14.15 2.28 4.28
C ARG A 90 -15.65 2.29 3.98
N LEU A 91 -16.34 3.40 4.26
CA LEU A 91 -17.75 3.57 3.96
C LEU A 91 -18.01 3.54 2.45
N GLU A 92 -17.19 4.21 1.65
CA GLU A 92 -17.30 4.20 0.19
C GLU A 92 -17.09 2.78 -0.37
N ARG A 93 -16.09 2.05 0.13
CA ARG A 93 -15.85 0.64 -0.24
C ARG A 93 -17.05 -0.24 0.12
N LEU A 94 -17.64 -0.05 1.29
CA LEU A 94 -18.84 -0.77 1.72
C LEU A 94 -20.03 -0.43 0.83
N GLN A 95 -20.26 0.86 0.55
CA GLN A 95 -21.33 1.33 -0.32
C GLN A 95 -21.18 0.78 -1.74
N ARG A 96 -19.96 0.74 -2.28
CA ARG A 96 -19.67 0.15 -3.59
C ARG A 96 -19.97 -1.35 -3.63
N LYS A 97 -19.74 -2.07 -2.54
CA LYS A 97 -20.06 -3.50 -2.42
C LYS A 97 -21.56 -3.75 -2.23
N LEU A 98 -22.25 -2.85 -1.53
CA LEU A 98 -23.71 -2.91 -1.34
C LEU A 98 -24.49 -2.53 -2.60
N ALA A 99 -23.93 -1.66 -3.44
CA ALA A 99 -24.50 -1.36 -4.75
C ALA A 99 -24.52 -2.64 -5.59
N GLU A 100 -25.73 -3.17 -5.84
CA GLU A 100 -25.91 -4.34 -6.69
C GLU A 100 -25.26 -4.10 -8.05
N PRO A 101 -24.51 -5.08 -8.61
CA PRO A 101 -24.00 -4.99 -9.96
C PRO A 101 -25.20 -4.82 -10.91
N LYS A 102 -25.39 -3.62 -11.44
CA LYS A 102 -26.42 -3.34 -12.43
C LYS A 102 -26.00 -3.96 -13.76
N HIS A 103 -26.20 -5.27 -13.87
CA HIS A 103 -25.92 -6.02 -15.08
C HIS A 103 -27.09 -5.80 -16.05
N PHE A 104 -27.03 -4.73 -16.83
CA PHE A 104 -27.98 -4.52 -17.91
C PHE A 104 -27.65 -5.47 -19.05
N PHE A 105 -28.36 -6.60 -19.12
CA PHE A 105 -28.33 -7.51 -20.26
C PHE A 105 -29.19 -6.93 -21.40
N VAL A 106 -28.71 -5.86 -22.02
CA VAL A 106 -29.35 -5.25 -23.18
C VAL A 106 -28.51 -5.59 -24.39
N ASN A 107 -28.78 -6.76 -24.98
CA ASN A 107 -28.18 -7.17 -26.24
C ASN A 107 -29.07 -6.68 -27.39
N PRO A 108 -28.63 -5.69 -28.20
CA PRO A 108 -29.45 -5.11 -29.26
C PRO A 108 -29.87 -6.15 -30.30
N GLU A 109 -28.98 -7.10 -30.60
CA GLU A 109 -29.22 -8.16 -31.58
C GLU A 109 -30.28 -9.16 -31.09
N TYR A 110 -30.26 -9.53 -29.80
CA TYR A 110 -31.31 -10.37 -29.22
C TYR A 110 -32.67 -9.66 -29.21
N GLN A 111 -32.69 -8.36 -28.94
CA GLN A 111 -33.91 -7.55 -28.99
C GLN A 111 -34.46 -7.46 -30.42
N GLN A 112 -33.59 -7.27 -31.41
CA GLN A 112 -33.95 -7.30 -32.83
C GLN A 112 -34.47 -8.68 -33.24
N GLN A 113 -33.85 -9.77 -32.80
CA GLN A 113 -34.32 -11.13 -33.05
C GLN A 113 -35.70 -11.38 -32.44
N CYS A 114 -35.94 -10.94 -31.20
CA CYS A 114 -37.26 -11.04 -30.58
C CYS A 114 -38.33 -10.29 -31.40
N HIS A 115 -38.00 -9.08 -31.87
CA HIS A 115 -38.88 -8.29 -32.72
C HIS A 115 -39.13 -8.97 -34.08
N GLU A 116 -38.08 -9.47 -34.72
CA GLU A 116 -38.18 -10.14 -36.02
C GLU A 116 -38.97 -11.46 -35.93
N MET A 117 -38.81 -12.22 -34.83
CA MET A 117 -39.59 -13.42 -34.58
C MET A 117 -41.08 -13.11 -34.34
N ALA A 118 -41.39 -11.98 -33.69
CA ALA A 118 -42.77 -11.52 -33.50
C ALA A 118 -43.43 -11.19 -34.85
N GLU A 119 -42.77 -10.39 -35.69
CA GLU A 119 -43.26 -10.03 -37.04
C GLU A 119 -43.51 -11.28 -37.91
N ARG A 120 -42.58 -12.23 -37.91
CA ARG A 120 -42.72 -13.50 -38.65
C ARG A 120 -43.92 -14.33 -38.20
N LEU A 121 -44.21 -14.34 -36.90
CA LEU A 121 -45.36 -15.05 -36.35
C LEU A 121 -46.67 -14.39 -36.80
N GLU A 122 -46.75 -13.06 -36.71
CA GLU A 122 -47.91 -12.30 -37.14
C GLU A 122 -48.21 -12.52 -38.63
N ASP A 123 -47.17 -12.46 -39.47
CA ASP A 123 -47.25 -12.78 -40.90
C ASP A 123 -47.76 -14.19 -41.18
N SER A 124 -47.28 -15.18 -40.42
CA SER A 124 -47.65 -16.58 -40.60
C SER A 124 -49.11 -16.82 -40.23
N VAL A 125 -49.59 -16.17 -39.17
CA VAL A 125 -50.99 -16.21 -38.74
C VAL A 125 -51.88 -15.52 -39.78
N LEU A 126 -51.50 -14.34 -40.27
CA LEU A 126 -52.20 -13.63 -41.34
C LEU A 126 -52.31 -14.48 -42.61
N LYS A 127 -51.21 -15.06 -43.07
CA LYS A 127 -51.16 -15.96 -44.24
C LYS A 127 -52.01 -17.22 -44.02
N GLY A 128 -51.95 -17.82 -42.83
CA GLY A 128 -52.77 -18.97 -42.46
C GLY A 128 -54.26 -18.64 -42.49
N LEU A 129 -54.66 -17.52 -41.91
CA LEU A 129 -56.05 -17.05 -41.90
C LEU A 129 -56.53 -16.75 -43.33
N GLN A 130 -55.72 -16.08 -44.14
CA GLN A 130 -56.02 -15.82 -45.56
C GLN A 130 -56.14 -17.12 -46.36
N ALA A 131 -55.27 -18.10 -46.13
CA ALA A 131 -55.33 -19.40 -46.80
C ALA A 131 -56.58 -20.20 -46.38
N THR A 132 -56.98 -20.16 -45.10
CA THR A 132 -58.24 -20.77 -44.65
C THR A 132 -59.47 -20.05 -45.19
N SER A 133 -59.39 -18.73 -45.38
CA SER A 133 -60.48 -17.93 -45.94
C SER A 133 -60.58 -18.04 -47.47
N SER A 134 -59.49 -18.35 -48.19
CA SER A 134 -59.49 -18.46 -49.66
C SER A 134 -59.58 -19.91 -50.17
N LYS A 135 -59.27 -20.91 -49.34
CA LYS A 135 -59.48 -22.33 -49.66
C LYS A 135 -60.96 -22.69 -49.46
N MET A 136 -61.77 -22.51 -50.50
CA MET A 136 -63.05 -23.22 -50.61
C MET A 136 -62.83 -24.72 -50.41
N VAL A 137 -63.59 -25.32 -49.50
CA VAL A 137 -63.63 -26.76 -49.25
C VAL A 137 -64.28 -27.44 -50.47
N SER A 138 -63.55 -28.35 -51.10
CA SER A 138 -64.11 -29.49 -51.83
C SER A 138 -63.68 -30.75 -51.06
N PRO A 139 -64.62 -31.61 -50.59
CA PRO A 139 -64.26 -32.78 -49.80
C PRO A 139 -63.99 -33.95 -50.74
N GLU A 140 -62.81 -34.57 -50.65
CA GLU A 140 -62.62 -35.92 -51.17
C GLU A 140 -61.94 -36.78 -50.10
N SER A 141 -62.60 -37.91 -49.87
CA SER A 141 -62.33 -38.94 -48.88
C SER A 141 -61.16 -39.82 -49.31
N GLY A 142 -60.22 -40.09 -48.41
CA GLY A 142 -59.01 -40.87 -48.72
C GLY A 142 -58.52 -41.68 -47.53
N ASN A 143 -59.30 -42.69 -47.16
CA ASN A 143 -59.03 -43.65 -46.10
C ASN A 143 -57.84 -44.55 -46.46
N SER A 144 -56.75 -44.57 -45.67
CA SER A 144 -55.89 -45.77 -45.60
C SER A 144 -55.16 -45.91 -44.26
N ARG A 145 -55.64 -46.89 -43.49
CA ARG A 145 -54.94 -47.53 -42.38
C ARG A 145 -53.68 -48.22 -42.91
N LYS A 146 -52.56 -48.12 -42.18
CA LYS A 146 -51.63 -49.25 -41.97
C LYS A 146 -50.67 -48.96 -40.81
N ARG A 147 -50.86 -49.69 -39.72
CA ARG A 147 -49.81 -50.02 -38.73
C ARG A 147 -49.25 -51.41 -39.08
N PRO A 148 -47.96 -51.65 -38.87
CA PRO A 148 -47.50 -52.95 -38.38
C PRO A 148 -46.72 -52.80 -37.05
N GLY A 149 -47.03 -53.69 -36.09
CA GLY A 149 -46.19 -53.97 -34.90
C GLY A 149 -44.94 -54.78 -35.28
N GLU A 150 -44.12 -55.33 -34.38
CA GLU A 150 -44.10 -55.43 -32.92
C GLU A 150 -42.67 -55.86 -32.50
N SER A 151 -42.37 -55.73 -31.20
CA SER A 151 -41.54 -56.61 -30.36
C SER A 151 -40.11 -56.16 -29.97
N GLY A 152 -39.81 -56.25 -28.66
CA GLY A 152 -38.45 -56.57 -28.21
C GLY A 152 -37.80 -55.76 -27.08
N LYS A 153 -38.34 -55.87 -25.85
CA LYS A 153 -37.62 -56.16 -24.58
C LYS A 153 -36.55 -55.21 -23.97
N ASN A 154 -36.89 -54.79 -22.75
CA ASN A 154 -36.14 -54.90 -21.48
C ASN A 154 -34.95 -53.96 -21.17
N GLY A 155 -34.94 -53.38 -19.96
CA GLY A 155 -33.68 -53.03 -19.28
C GLY A 155 -33.72 -51.82 -18.34
N THR A 156 -34.08 -52.06 -17.08
CA THR A 156 -33.94 -51.15 -15.94
C THR A 156 -32.50 -50.60 -15.75
N LYS A 157 -32.37 -49.31 -15.42
CA LYS A 157 -31.79 -48.78 -14.15
C LYS A 157 -31.39 -47.30 -14.30
N SER A 158 -32.05 -46.44 -13.54
CA SER A 158 -31.67 -45.04 -13.33
C SER A 158 -30.37 -44.95 -12.52
N ARG A 159 -29.33 -44.32 -13.09
CA ARG A 159 -28.14 -43.94 -12.35
C ARG A 159 -28.46 -42.68 -11.53
N LYS A 160 -28.79 -42.87 -10.26
CA LYS A 160 -28.65 -41.83 -9.24
C LYS A 160 -27.18 -41.39 -9.19
N ARG A 161 -26.92 -40.11 -9.41
CA ARG A 161 -25.72 -39.45 -8.86
C ARG A 161 -26.11 -38.10 -8.24
N LYS A 162 -26.23 -38.20 -6.91
CA LYS A 162 -25.96 -37.24 -5.83
C LYS A 162 -26.13 -35.74 -6.17
N CYS A 163 -27.21 -35.17 -5.65
CA CYS A 163 -27.20 -33.80 -5.16
C CYS A 163 -26.12 -33.69 -4.07
N PHE A 164 -25.09 -32.89 -4.34
CA PHE A 164 -24.13 -32.47 -3.32
C PHE A 164 -24.67 -31.18 -2.69
N TRP A 165 -25.58 -31.36 -1.72
CA TRP A 165 -25.85 -30.34 -0.71
C TRP A 165 -24.84 -30.56 0.42
N LEU A 166 -23.66 -29.95 0.27
CA LEU A 166 -22.62 -29.80 1.27
C LEU A 166 -22.00 -28.43 0.94
N GLY A 167 -21.82 -27.49 1.83
CA GLY A 167 -22.00 -27.51 3.27
C GLY A 167 -21.76 -26.07 3.72
N LEU A 168 -22.51 -25.67 4.73
CA LEU A 168 -22.22 -24.55 5.60
C LEU A 168 -21.01 -24.94 6.46
N GLU A 169 -19.85 -25.11 5.84
CA GLU A 169 -18.60 -25.46 6.51
C GLU A 169 -17.46 -24.88 5.68
N GLY A 170 -17.15 -23.63 6.00
CA GLY A 170 -16.13 -22.80 5.36
C GLY A 170 -15.97 -21.50 6.12
N LEU A 171 -16.16 -21.56 7.44
CA LEU A 171 -15.73 -20.52 8.37
C LEU A 171 -14.32 -20.90 8.84
N ASP A 172 -13.38 -20.95 7.90
CA ASP A 172 -11.99 -20.75 8.26
C ASP A 172 -11.77 -19.24 8.16
N ASP A 173 -11.97 -18.57 9.31
CA ASP A 173 -11.36 -17.28 9.62
C ASP A 173 -9.84 -17.46 9.56
N ARG A 174 -9.30 -17.51 8.33
CA ARG A 174 -7.91 -17.15 8.09
C ARG A 174 -7.85 -15.65 8.24
N ASP A 175 -7.59 -15.25 9.47
CA ASP A 175 -7.17 -13.93 9.90
C ASP A 175 -6.31 -13.30 8.79
N SER A 176 -6.94 -12.43 8.01
CA SER A 176 -6.26 -11.63 7.00
C SER A 176 -5.51 -10.56 7.77
N SER A 177 -4.39 -10.98 8.36
CA SER A 177 -3.33 -10.13 8.88
C SER A 177 -2.85 -9.23 7.74
N ASP A 178 -3.50 -8.08 7.62
CA ASP A 178 -3.07 -6.98 6.75
C ASP A 178 -1.85 -6.34 7.41
N CYS A 179 -0.69 -6.94 7.14
CA CYS A 179 0.60 -6.38 7.51
C CYS A 179 0.85 -5.19 6.57
N GLU A 180 0.38 -4.00 6.93
CA GLU A 180 0.86 -2.75 6.32
C GLU A 180 2.32 -2.53 6.78
N ASP A 181 3.27 -3.19 6.11
CA ASP A 181 4.70 -2.85 6.17
C ASP A 181 4.96 -1.72 5.17
N ASP A 182 4.79 -0.49 5.64
CA ASP A 182 5.15 0.72 4.91
C ASP A 182 6.52 1.20 5.40
N SER A 183 7.55 0.43 5.03
CA SER A 183 8.95 0.80 5.24
C SER A 183 9.46 1.61 4.05
N GLU A 184 9.07 2.88 3.97
CA GLU A 184 9.72 3.87 3.11
C GLU A 184 11.10 4.22 3.71
N ASP A 185 12.09 3.36 3.44
CA ASP A 185 13.51 3.64 3.66
C ASP A 185 13.99 4.67 2.62
N ASN A 186 13.74 5.95 2.90
CA ASN A 186 14.43 7.05 2.24
C ASN A 186 15.77 7.31 2.93
N SER A 187 16.68 6.35 2.81
CA SER A 187 18.11 6.55 3.09
C SER A 187 18.79 7.11 1.84
N PRO A 188 19.33 8.34 1.86
CA PRO A 188 20.20 8.80 0.79
C PRO A 188 21.51 8.01 0.87
N HIS A 189 21.71 7.07 -0.08
CA HIS A 189 23.02 6.48 -0.34
C HIS A 189 23.98 7.59 -0.78
N ALA A 190 24.71 8.14 0.19
CA ALA A 190 25.90 8.90 -0.06
C ALA A 190 26.93 7.97 -0.73
N SER A 191 27.28 8.31 -1.95
CA SER A 191 28.34 7.74 -2.75
C SER A 191 29.62 7.57 -1.94
N GLY A 192 30.03 6.33 -1.71
CA GLY A 192 31.38 5.99 -1.27
C GLY A 192 32.35 6.35 -2.39
N GLY A 193 33.07 7.45 -2.22
CA GLY A 193 34.21 7.80 -3.05
C GLY A 193 35.29 6.73 -2.92
N SER A 194 35.63 6.11 -4.04
CA SER A 194 36.86 5.34 -4.19
C SER A 194 38.04 6.30 -4.18
N CYS A 195 38.92 6.21 -3.18
CA CYS A 195 40.21 6.88 -3.19
C CYS A 195 41.19 6.11 -4.08
N PRO A 196 41.84 6.75 -5.06
CA PRO A 196 43.25 6.51 -5.37
C PRO A 196 44.16 7.35 -4.46
#